data_AF-A0A7J2Y3K1-F1
#
_entry.id   AF-A0A7J2Y3K1-F1
#
_cell.length_a   1.000
_cell.length_b   1.000
_cell.length_c   1.000
_cell.angle_alpha   90.00
_cell.angle_beta   90.00
_cell.angle_gamma   90.00
#
_symmetry.space_group_name_H-M   'P 1'
#
loop_
_entity.id
_entity.type
_entity.pdbx_description
1 polymer ?
#
loop_
_entity_poly.entity_id
_entity_poly.type
_entity_poly.pdbx_seq_one_letter_code
_entity_poly.pdbx_strand_id
1 'polypeptide(L)'
;MCTLIAFWRAVPGYDVVLGMNRDESAARPADPPSFLEGDPPVVAPRDLKAGGTWIGVNGKGLCIALSNRRGRNSETARSRGRLVLDVLRAPTVAAVDILLQNEVRDHEYNYWNLMAMSRPELRFFHYDGRLSTSRGREGLNVLTNEGANLSSDPKVQTIKRLAPGGPPRSIEDAIGGLQAVLRTHDSDRDRASLCVHTVFGGTVSSTIFALSNADPQENVLLYAPGPPCTTAYRAYDEAIRRLRTSG
;
A
#
# COMPACT_ATOMS: atom_id res chain seq x y z
N MET A 1 10.82 -4.70 5.92
CA MET A 1 10.63 -3.24 5.78
C MET A 1 9.77 -2.95 4.54
N CYS A 2 8.44 -2.85 4.67
CA CYS A 2 7.52 -2.66 3.54
C CYS A 2 7.86 -1.47 2.63
N THR A 3 7.62 -1.64 1.33
CA THR A 3 7.79 -0.62 0.30
C THR A 3 6.47 -0.43 -0.44
N LEU A 4 6.04 0.81 -0.64
CA LEU A 4 4.86 1.19 -1.40
C LEU A 4 5.26 2.16 -2.51
N ILE A 5 4.78 1.89 -3.72
CA ILE A 5 5.05 2.69 -4.91
C ILE A 5 3.70 3.02 -5.54
N ALA A 6 3.41 4.29 -5.75
CA ALA A 6 2.16 4.74 -6.34
C ALA A 6 2.40 5.70 -7.51
N PHE A 7 1.68 5.48 -8.60
CA PHE A 7 1.48 6.46 -9.66
C PHE A 7 0.09 7.07 -9.48
N TRP A 8 0.06 8.34 -9.07
CA TRP A 8 -1.18 9.07 -8.85
C TRP A 8 -1.46 10.00 -10.03
N ARG A 9 -2.61 9.80 -10.69
CA ARG A 9 -3.05 10.57 -11.88
C ARG A 9 -2.00 10.67 -12.97
N ALA A 10 -1.25 9.58 -13.18
CA ALA A 10 -0.07 9.57 -14.05
C ALA A 10 -0.09 8.47 -15.10
N VAL A 11 -1.06 7.55 -15.02
CA VAL A 11 -1.23 6.46 -15.98
C VAL A 11 -2.52 6.74 -16.77
N PRO A 12 -2.48 6.77 -18.12
CA PRO A 12 -3.67 7.06 -18.92
C PRO A 12 -4.82 6.11 -18.59
N GLY A 13 -6.00 6.67 -18.28
CA GLY A 13 -7.21 5.90 -17.92
C GLY A 13 -7.32 5.47 -16.45
N TYR A 14 -6.33 5.77 -15.61
CA TYR A 14 -6.31 5.31 -14.21
C TYR A 14 -6.01 6.46 -13.24
N ASP A 15 -6.86 6.62 -12.22
CA ASP A 15 -6.65 7.63 -11.18
C ASP A 15 -5.53 7.22 -10.22
N VAL A 16 -5.42 5.91 -9.98
CA VAL A 16 -4.51 5.32 -9.00
C VAL A 16 -3.93 4.02 -9.55
N VAL A 17 -2.61 3.90 -9.51
CA VAL A 17 -1.92 2.61 -9.65
C VAL A 17 -0.93 2.48 -8.48
N LEU A 18 -0.98 1.37 -7.74
CA LEU A 18 -0.14 1.15 -6.56
C LEU A 18 0.42 -0.27 -6.54
N GLY A 19 1.69 -0.39 -6.19
CA GLY A 19 2.36 -1.65 -5.88
C GLY A 19 2.97 -1.63 -4.47
N MET A 20 2.84 -2.73 -3.74
CA MET A 20 3.34 -2.85 -2.37
C MET A 20 3.94 -4.22 -2.09
N ASN A 21 5.17 -4.24 -1.58
CA ASN A 21 5.73 -5.40 -0.89
C ASN A 21 5.45 -5.29 0.61
N ARG A 22 4.83 -6.33 1.17
CA ARG A 22 4.72 -6.52 2.61
C ARG A 22 5.90 -7.33 3.09
N ASP A 23 6.75 -6.69 3.86
CA ASP A 23 7.86 -7.36 4.51
C ASP A 23 7.55 -7.63 5.98
N GLU A 24 7.54 -8.90 6.36
CA GLU A 24 7.10 -9.37 7.67
C GLU A 24 7.76 -10.71 8.03
N SER A 25 7.60 -11.15 9.28
CA SER A 25 7.96 -12.49 9.72
C SER A 25 7.27 -13.57 8.88
N ALA A 26 8.03 -14.61 8.51
CA ALA A 26 7.51 -15.77 7.79
C ALA A 26 6.42 -16.53 8.57
N ALA A 27 6.42 -16.41 9.91
CA ALA A 27 5.44 -17.02 10.79
C ALA A 27 4.11 -16.25 10.88
N ARG A 28 3.91 -15.21 10.05
CA ARG A 28 2.71 -14.36 10.07
C ARG A 28 1.94 -14.49 8.75
N PRO A 29 1.10 -15.53 8.61
CA PRO A 29 0.38 -15.82 7.38
C PRO A 29 -0.70 -14.77 7.11
N ALA A 30 -1.17 -14.74 5.86
CA ALA A 30 -2.24 -13.88 5.42
C ALA A 30 -3.08 -14.55 4.32
N ASP A 31 -4.37 -14.22 4.30
CA ASP A 31 -5.25 -14.58 3.19
C ASP A 31 -5.07 -13.59 2.02
N PRO A 32 -5.26 -14.04 0.78
CA PRO A 32 -5.25 -13.17 -0.38
C PRO A 32 -6.39 -12.14 -0.34
N PRO A 33 -6.35 -11.12 -1.21
CA PRO A 33 -7.41 -10.13 -1.29
C PRO A 33 -8.79 -10.75 -1.53
N SER A 34 -9.75 -10.31 -0.74
CA SER A 34 -11.14 -10.75 -0.83
C SER A 34 -12.09 -9.56 -0.67
N PHE A 35 -13.31 -9.74 -1.15
CA PHE A 35 -14.37 -8.75 -0.99
C PHE A 35 -14.95 -8.84 0.43
N LEU A 36 -15.03 -7.70 1.10
CA LEU A 36 -15.57 -7.51 2.43
C LEU A 36 -16.81 -6.62 2.34
N GLU A 37 -17.97 -7.20 2.65
CA GLU A 37 -19.24 -6.48 2.75
C GLU A 37 -19.15 -5.33 3.79
N GLY A 38 -20.07 -4.38 3.68
CA GLY A 38 -20.18 -3.20 4.54
C GLY A 38 -20.38 -1.93 3.73
N ASP A 39 -20.40 -0.78 4.41
CA ASP A 39 -20.62 0.52 3.78
C ASP A 39 -19.47 1.49 4.13
N PRO A 40 -18.64 1.91 3.16
CA PRO A 40 -18.52 1.35 1.81
C PRO A 40 -17.92 -0.07 1.84
N PRO A 41 -18.17 -0.93 0.84
CA PRO A 41 -17.53 -2.25 0.75
C PRO A 41 -16.03 -2.11 0.55
N VAL A 42 -15.24 -3.12 0.92
CA VAL A 42 -13.77 -3.08 0.91
C VAL A 42 -13.21 -4.32 0.21
N VAL A 43 -12.11 -4.18 -0.52
CA VAL A 43 -11.30 -5.29 -1.01
C VAL A 43 -9.90 -5.17 -0.43
N ALA A 44 -9.48 -6.20 0.30
CA ALA A 44 -8.21 -6.22 1.01
C ALA A 44 -7.76 -7.66 1.30
N PRO A 45 -6.44 -7.93 1.37
CA PRO A 45 -5.93 -9.15 1.99
C PRO A 45 -6.17 -9.11 3.51
N ARG A 46 -6.06 -10.26 4.18
CA ARG A 46 -6.29 -10.35 5.62
C ARG A 46 -5.08 -10.90 6.35
N ASP A 47 -4.60 -10.18 7.35
CA ASP A 47 -3.62 -10.68 8.31
C ASP A 47 -4.27 -11.72 9.22
N LEU A 48 -3.83 -12.98 9.16
CA LEU A 48 -4.43 -14.07 9.92
C LEU A 48 -4.06 -14.06 11.40
N LYS A 49 -3.00 -13.34 11.80
CA LYS A 49 -2.58 -13.27 13.20
C LYS A 49 -3.31 -12.16 13.95
N ALA A 50 -3.41 -10.98 13.35
CA ALA A 50 -4.02 -9.81 13.98
C ALA A 50 -5.45 -9.49 13.50
N GLY A 51 -5.95 -10.20 12.48
CA GLY A 51 -7.28 -10.01 11.90
C GLY A 51 -7.48 -8.71 11.11
N GLY A 52 -6.41 -7.94 10.91
CA GLY A 52 -6.43 -6.65 10.19
C GLY A 52 -6.03 -6.75 8.72
N THR A 53 -5.73 -5.61 8.09
CA THR A 53 -5.06 -5.54 6.78
C THR A 53 -3.97 -4.47 6.78
N TRP A 54 -3.07 -4.50 5.80
CA TRP A 54 -2.05 -3.48 5.59
C TRP A 54 -2.28 -2.65 4.31
N ILE A 55 -3.23 -3.06 3.49
CA ILE A 55 -3.53 -2.47 2.19
C ILE A 55 -4.99 -2.75 1.81
N GLY A 56 -5.65 -1.85 1.09
CA GLY A 56 -6.96 -2.12 0.54
C GLY A 56 -7.53 -0.96 -0.25
N VAL A 57 -8.66 -1.23 -0.88
CA VAL A 57 -9.47 -0.27 -1.63
C VAL A 57 -10.92 -0.40 -1.20
N ASN A 58 -11.65 0.71 -1.11
CA ASN A 58 -13.08 0.70 -0.84
C ASN A 58 -13.95 1.07 -2.05
N GLY A 59 -15.26 0.90 -1.93
CA GLY A 59 -16.25 1.20 -2.97
C GLY A 59 -16.41 2.68 -3.31
N LYS A 60 -15.65 3.58 -2.68
CA LYS A 60 -15.58 5.01 -3.01
C LYS A 60 -14.28 5.39 -3.72
N GLY A 61 -13.47 4.39 -4.10
CA GLY A 61 -12.16 4.61 -4.72
C GLY A 61 -11.10 5.14 -3.75
N LEU A 62 -11.31 4.99 -2.43
CA LEU A 62 -10.30 5.28 -1.42
C LEU A 62 -9.37 4.07 -1.28
N CYS A 63 -8.09 4.33 -1.47
CA CYS A 63 -6.98 3.40 -1.31
C CYS A 63 -6.24 3.73 -0.02
N ILE A 64 -6.00 2.72 0.81
CA ILE A 64 -5.19 2.85 2.02
C ILE A 64 -4.08 1.82 1.98
N ALA A 65 -2.87 2.22 2.37
CA ALA A 65 -1.78 1.31 2.57
C ALA A 65 -0.84 1.80 3.69
N LEU A 66 -0.40 0.87 4.55
CA LEU A 66 0.34 1.18 5.77
C LEU A 66 1.70 0.48 5.79
N SER A 67 2.73 1.21 6.22
CA SER A 67 4.05 0.66 6.54
C SER A 67 4.34 0.80 8.03
N ASN A 68 4.88 -0.25 8.64
CA ASN A 68 5.31 -0.21 10.03
C ASN A 68 6.52 0.71 10.20
N ARG A 69 6.61 1.48 11.30
CA ARG A 69 7.84 2.19 11.68
C ARG A 69 8.56 1.48 12.81
N ARG A 70 9.88 1.63 12.84
CA ARG A 70 10.71 1.29 14.01
C ARG A 70 10.55 2.38 15.07
N GLY A 71 10.81 2.05 16.33
CA GLY A 71 10.88 3.02 17.43
C GLY A 71 10.07 2.62 18.65
N ARG A 72 8.79 2.24 18.47
CA ARG A 72 7.93 1.74 19.55
C ARG A 72 7.50 0.31 19.26
N ASN A 73 7.58 -0.54 20.28
CA ASN A 73 7.11 -1.92 20.26
C ASN A 73 6.39 -2.25 21.58
N SER A 74 5.17 -1.75 21.69
CA SER A 74 4.23 -2.01 22.78
C SER A 74 3.29 -3.15 22.40
N GLU A 75 3.18 -4.14 23.29
CA GLU A 75 2.28 -5.29 23.12
C GLU A 75 0.81 -4.93 23.40
N THR A 76 0.57 -3.86 24.16
CA THR A 76 -0.77 -3.36 24.50
C THR A 76 -1.30 -2.34 23.49
N ALA A 77 -0.45 -1.88 22.56
CA ALA A 77 -0.86 -0.92 21.53
C ALA A 77 -1.91 -1.53 20.59
N ARG A 78 -2.87 -0.69 20.17
CA ARG A 78 -3.92 -1.09 19.23
C ARG A 78 -3.31 -1.53 17.89
N SER A 79 -3.96 -2.51 17.25
CA SER A 79 -3.49 -3.09 15.99
C SER A 79 -3.52 -2.06 14.85
N ARG A 80 -2.34 -1.77 14.27
CA ARG A 80 -2.21 -0.99 13.04
C ARG A 80 -3.01 -1.57 11.88
N GLY A 81 -3.11 -2.91 11.82
CA GLY A 81 -3.88 -3.55 10.77
C GLY A 81 -5.39 -3.37 10.95
N ARG A 82 -5.85 -3.20 12.19
CA ARG A 82 -7.26 -2.87 12.47
C ARG A 82 -7.55 -1.41 12.11
N LEU A 83 -6.63 -0.50 12.45
CA LEU A 83 -6.70 0.90 12.04
C LEU A 83 -6.91 1.05 10.53
N VAL A 84 -6.19 0.27 9.71
CA VAL A 84 -6.37 0.26 8.24
C VAL A 84 -7.79 -0.15 7.84
N LEU A 85 -8.36 -1.18 8.46
CA LEU A 85 -9.75 -1.58 8.17
C LEU A 85 -10.73 -0.47 8.55
N ASP A 86 -10.51 0.21 9.68
CA ASP A 86 -11.38 1.28 10.15
C ASP A 86 -11.32 2.49 9.20
N VAL A 87 -10.12 2.91 8.77
CA VAL A 87 -9.99 4.02 7.79
C VAL A 87 -10.46 3.66 6.39
N LEU A 88 -10.43 2.39 5.98
CA LEU A 88 -10.99 1.95 4.70
C LEU A 88 -12.52 2.13 4.64
N ARG A 89 -13.20 2.34 5.78
CA ARG A 89 -14.63 2.68 5.79
C ARG A 89 -14.89 4.19 5.69
N ALA A 90 -13.87 5.03 5.63
CA ALA A 90 -14.04 6.45 5.39
C ALA A 90 -14.42 6.72 3.91
N PRO A 91 -15.27 7.72 3.64
CA PRO A 91 -15.68 8.06 2.27
C PRO A 91 -14.60 8.84 1.49
N THR A 92 -13.69 9.53 2.16
CA THR A 92 -12.70 10.43 1.54
C THR A 92 -11.39 10.47 2.33
N VAL A 93 -10.32 10.97 1.69
CA VAL A 93 -9.03 11.21 2.37
C VAL A 93 -9.15 12.24 3.51
N ALA A 94 -10.03 13.24 3.38
CA ALA A 94 -10.30 14.19 4.46
C ALA A 94 -10.96 13.53 5.69
N ALA A 95 -11.88 12.60 5.47
CA ALA A 95 -12.49 11.83 6.55
C ALA A 95 -11.49 10.89 7.23
N VAL A 96 -10.52 10.34 6.48
CA VAL A 96 -9.40 9.56 7.04
C VAL A 96 -8.59 10.42 8.03
N ASP A 97 -8.31 11.68 7.70
CA ASP A 97 -7.57 12.57 8.62
C ASP A 97 -8.29 12.73 9.96
N ILE A 98 -9.58 13.10 9.92
CA ILE A 98 -10.40 13.27 11.13
C ILE A 98 -10.40 11.99 11.97
N LEU A 99 -10.57 10.83 11.33
CA LEU A 99 -10.56 9.53 12.00
C LEU A 99 -9.19 9.27 12.66
N LEU A 100 -8.09 9.48 11.93
CA LEU A 100 -6.74 9.27 12.45
C LEU A 100 -6.42 10.19 13.63
N GLN A 101 -6.85 11.46 13.60
CA GLN A 101 -6.68 12.40 14.73
C GLN A 101 -7.38 11.88 16.00
N ASN A 102 -8.58 11.34 15.87
CA ASN A 102 -9.30 10.74 17.00
C ASN A 102 -8.62 9.45 17.48
N GLU A 103 -8.24 8.57 16.57
CA GLU A 103 -7.62 7.29 16.90
C GLU A 103 -6.33 7.43 17.69
N VAL A 104 -5.44 8.35 17.29
CA VAL A 104 -4.17 8.55 18.01
C VAL A 104 -4.32 9.31 19.33
N ARG A 105 -5.46 9.98 19.55
CA ARG A 105 -5.80 10.63 20.82
C ARG A 105 -6.35 9.60 21.81
N ASP A 106 -7.21 8.71 21.31
CA ASP A 106 -8.01 7.80 22.15
C ASP A 106 -7.31 6.45 22.35
N HIS A 107 -6.31 6.13 21.53
CA HIS A 107 -5.57 4.87 21.58
C HIS A 107 -4.06 5.02 21.42
N GLU A 108 -3.33 4.10 22.05
CA GLU A 108 -1.90 3.92 21.82
C GLU A 108 -1.64 3.11 20.54
N TYR A 109 -0.68 3.56 19.74
CA TYR A 109 -0.21 2.83 18.57
C TYR A 109 1.31 2.64 18.57
N ASN A 110 1.76 1.48 18.09
CA ASN A 110 3.12 1.35 17.57
C ASN A 110 3.31 2.23 16.34
N TYR A 111 4.50 2.77 16.11
CA TYR A 111 4.71 3.76 15.05
C TYR A 111 4.37 3.24 13.65
N TRP A 112 3.86 4.12 12.79
CA TRP A 112 3.41 3.77 11.44
C TRP A 112 3.50 4.96 10.47
N ASN A 113 3.57 4.62 9.18
CA ASN A 113 3.29 5.53 8.08
C ASN A 113 2.07 5.02 7.32
N LEU A 114 1.22 5.90 6.83
CA LEU A 114 0.03 5.54 6.05
C LEU A 114 -0.06 6.43 4.80
N MET A 115 -0.33 5.82 3.66
CA MET A 115 -0.70 6.50 2.42
C MET A 115 -2.20 6.36 2.22
N ALA A 116 -2.91 7.48 2.11
CA ALA A 116 -4.31 7.52 1.73
C ALA A 116 -4.42 8.22 0.37
N MET A 117 -5.14 7.61 -0.56
CA MET A 117 -5.21 8.10 -1.93
C MET A 117 -6.59 7.85 -2.52
N SER A 118 -7.05 8.81 -3.31
CA SER A 118 -8.27 8.76 -4.11
C SER A 118 -8.04 9.62 -5.36
N ARG A 119 -9.01 9.69 -6.28
CA ARG A 119 -8.93 10.61 -7.42
C ARG A 119 -8.58 12.06 -7.04
N PRO A 120 -9.27 12.72 -6.08
CA PRO A 120 -9.00 14.13 -5.78
C PRO A 120 -7.75 14.37 -4.94
N GLU A 121 -7.29 13.40 -4.16
CA GLU A 121 -6.23 13.64 -3.17
C GLU A 121 -5.36 12.41 -2.91
N LEU A 122 -4.05 12.66 -2.78
CA LEU A 122 -3.08 11.77 -2.13
C LEU A 122 -2.50 12.48 -0.90
N ARG A 123 -2.57 11.82 0.26
CA ARG A 123 -2.00 12.30 1.52
C ARG A 123 -1.19 11.20 2.21
N PHE A 124 -0.07 11.61 2.81
CA PHE A 124 0.70 10.79 3.72
C PHE A 124 0.41 11.20 5.16
N PHE A 125 0.32 10.20 6.02
CA PHE A 125 0.22 10.34 7.45
C PHE A 125 1.40 9.65 8.10
N HIS A 126 1.94 10.27 9.12
CA HIS A 126 3.09 9.81 9.87
C HIS A 126 2.79 9.84 11.35
N TYR A 127 3.00 8.73 12.04
CA TYR A 127 2.83 8.64 13.48
C TYR A 127 4.06 8.03 14.14
N ASP A 128 4.76 8.85 14.92
CA ASP A 128 5.92 8.49 15.74
C ASP A 128 5.72 8.87 17.23
N GLY A 129 4.46 8.90 17.66
CA GLY A 129 4.01 9.49 18.93
C GLY A 129 3.34 10.84 18.73
N ARG A 130 3.56 11.48 17.59
CA ARG A 130 2.77 12.62 17.10
C ARG A 130 2.30 12.34 15.68
N LEU A 131 1.04 12.69 15.39
CA LEU A 131 0.50 12.59 14.05
C LEU A 131 0.90 13.83 13.25
N SER A 132 1.51 13.61 12.09
CA SER A 132 1.81 14.66 11.10
C SER A 132 1.38 14.22 9.71
N THR A 133 1.16 15.17 8.82
CA THR A 133 0.64 14.91 7.48
C THR A 133 1.43 15.68 6.42
N SER A 134 1.47 15.13 5.21
CA SER A 134 2.00 15.81 4.05
C SER A 134 1.23 15.42 2.79
N ARG A 135 1.23 16.30 1.79
CA ARG A 135 0.55 16.03 0.51
C ARG A 135 1.43 15.20 -0.41
N GLY A 136 0.78 14.36 -1.20
CA GLY A 136 1.37 13.75 -2.38
C GLY A 136 1.61 14.73 -3.51
N ARG A 137 2.22 14.22 -4.57
CA ARG A 137 2.38 14.92 -5.86
C ARG A 137 1.79 14.07 -6.97
N GLU A 138 1.35 14.67 -8.06
CA GLU A 138 1.02 13.90 -9.27
C GLU A 138 2.27 13.15 -9.76
N GLY A 139 2.08 11.97 -10.35
CA GLY A 139 3.20 11.10 -10.73
C GLY A 139 3.62 10.10 -9.66
N LEU A 140 4.92 9.81 -9.63
CA LEU A 140 5.53 8.81 -8.77
C LEU A 140 5.61 9.28 -7.32
N ASN A 141 5.05 8.47 -6.43
CA ASN A 141 5.09 8.59 -4.98
C ASN A 141 5.60 7.29 -4.37
N VAL A 142 6.43 7.41 -3.34
CA VAL A 142 6.98 6.25 -2.63
C VAL A 142 6.77 6.43 -1.14
N LEU A 143 6.31 5.39 -0.46
CA LEU A 143 6.29 5.31 1.00
C LEU A 143 7.08 4.09 1.45
N THR A 144 8.02 4.30 2.36
CA THR A 144 8.77 3.23 3.02
C THR A 144 8.50 3.26 4.52
N ASN A 145 9.21 2.44 5.29
CA ASN A 145 9.20 2.52 6.75
C ASN A 145 9.83 3.83 7.25
N GLU A 146 10.75 4.43 6.51
CA GLU A 146 11.43 5.65 6.94
C GLU A 146 10.50 6.87 6.77
N GLY A 147 9.73 6.90 5.69
CA GLY A 147 8.72 7.94 5.46
C GLY A 147 8.34 8.08 3.99
N ALA A 148 7.64 9.18 3.69
CA ALA A 148 7.13 9.48 2.36
C ALA A 148 8.16 10.25 1.53
N ASN A 149 8.45 9.75 0.32
CA ASN A 149 9.25 10.43 -0.70
C ASN A 149 10.64 10.90 -0.25
N LEU A 150 11.22 10.25 0.76
CA LEU A 150 12.52 10.61 1.32
C LEU A 150 13.65 10.34 0.31
N SER A 151 14.29 11.40 -0.19
CA SER A 151 15.37 11.30 -1.19
C SER A 151 16.63 10.60 -0.66
N SER A 152 16.81 10.59 0.66
CA SER A 152 17.90 9.91 1.36
C SER A 152 17.68 8.40 1.52
N ASP A 153 16.47 7.90 1.30
CA ASP A 153 16.15 6.48 1.46
C ASP A 153 16.70 5.67 0.25
N PRO A 154 17.58 4.67 0.48
CA PRO A 154 18.13 3.84 -0.59
C PRO A 154 17.10 3.12 -1.46
N LYS A 155 15.93 2.74 -0.90
CA LYS A 155 14.83 2.16 -1.66
C LYS A 155 14.23 3.18 -2.61
N VAL A 156 14.01 4.41 -2.13
CA VAL A 156 13.50 5.51 -2.97
C VAL A 156 14.47 5.83 -4.11
N GLN A 157 15.78 5.86 -3.83
CA GLN A 157 16.81 6.07 -4.85
C GLN A 157 16.80 4.95 -5.90
N THR A 158 16.68 3.70 -5.46
CA THR A 158 16.58 2.54 -6.36
C THR A 158 15.33 2.60 -7.22
N ILE A 159 14.16 2.91 -6.65
CA ILE A 159 12.91 3.06 -7.40
C ILE A 159 13.04 4.17 -8.45
N LYS A 160 13.61 5.32 -8.09
CA LYS A 160 13.81 6.44 -9.03
C LYS A 160 14.79 6.10 -10.15
N ARG A 161 15.80 5.28 -9.89
CA ARG A 161 16.77 4.81 -10.90
C ARG A 161 16.13 3.81 -11.87
N LEU A 162 15.24 2.95 -11.38
CA LEU A 162 14.61 1.90 -12.16
C LEU A 162 13.33 2.34 -12.87
N ALA A 163 12.62 3.34 -12.34
CA ALA A 163 11.54 3.99 -13.06
C ALA A 163 12.14 4.69 -14.29
N PRO A 164 11.71 4.35 -15.53
CA PRO A 164 12.15 5.07 -16.71
C PRO A 164 11.86 6.57 -16.57
N GLY A 165 12.61 7.43 -17.26
CA GLY A 165 12.60 8.89 -17.10
C GLY A 165 11.31 9.64 -17.49
N GLY A 166 10.13 9.04 -17.29
CA GLY A 166 8.80 9.60 -17.55
C GLY A 166 7.70 8.72 -16.93
N PRO A 167 6.44 9.22 -16.90
CA PRO A 167 5.30 8.44 -16.42
C PRO A 167 5.05 7.20 -17.31
N PRO A 168 4.43 6.13 -16.78
CA PRO A 168 4.02 4.98 -17.59
C PRO A 168 3.08 5.40 -18.73
N ARG A 169 3.23 4.78 -19.91
CA ARG A 169 2.45 5.16 -21.10
C ARG A 169 1.13 4.41 -21.20
N SER A 170 1.03 3.27 -20.54
CA SER A 170 -0.20 2.47 -20.42
C SER A 170 -0.26 1.78 -19.05
N ILE A 171 -1.37 1.10 -18.78
CA ILE A 171 -1.51 0.30 -17.56
C ILE A 171 -0.58 -0.92 -17.55
N GLU A 172 -0.36 -1.54 -18.70
CA GLU A 172 0.57 -2.66 -18.87
C GLU A 172 2.00 -2.23 -18.56
N ASP A 173 2.43 -1.06 -19.04
CA ASP A 173 3.72 -0.46 -18.71
C ASP A 173 3.86 -0.22 -17.21
N ALA A 174 2.82 0.32 -16.58
CA ALA A 174 2.81 0.61 -15.15
C ALA A 174 2.91 -0.68 -14.31
N ILE A 175 2.11 -1.69 -14.64
CA ILE A 175 2.09 -2.98 -13.95
C ILE A 175 3.42 -3.71 -14.17
N GLY A 176 3.90 -3.80 -15.41
CA GLY A 176 5.17 -4.44 -15.73
C GLY A 176 6.36 -3.77 -15.02
N GLY A 177 6.39 -2.44 -15.01
CA GLY A 177 7.37 -1.66 -14.26
C GLY A 177 7.31 -1.91 -12.75
N LEU A 178 6.12 -1.90 -12.15
CA LEU A 178 5.95 -2.23 -10.73
C LEU A 178 6.40 -3.65 -10.41
N GLN A 179 6.02 -4.64 -11.23
CA GLN A 179 6.45 -6.02 -11.05
C GLN A 179 7.97 -6.16 -11.12
N ALA A 180 8.63 -5.50 -12.07
CA ALA A 180 10.09 -5.54 -12.21
C ALA A 180 10.78 -4.89 -10.99
N VAL A 181 10.32 -3.69 -10.60
CA VAL A 181 10.89 -2.95 -9.47
C VAL A 181 10.69 -3.72 -8.15
N LEU A 182 9.48 -4.23 -7.88
CA LEU A 182 9.17 -4.96 -6.65
C LEU A 182 9.90 -6.31 -6.53
N ARG A 183 10.45 -6.85 -7.62
CA ARG A 183 11.31 -8.06 -7.63
C ARG A 183 12.79 -7.76 -7.40
N THR A 184 13.19 -6.49 -7.37
CA THR A 184 14.61 -6.11 -7.34
C THR A 184 15.27 -6.50 -6.02
N HIS A 185 16.43 -7.12 -6.15
CA HIS A 185 17.42 -7.34 -5.09
C HIS A 185 18.61 -6.41 -5.35
N ASP A 186 19.14 -5.79 -4.29
CA ASP A 186 20.45 -5.14 -4.34
C ASP A 186 21.48 -6.14 -3.84
N SER A 187 22.45 -6.48 -4.70
CA SER A 187 23.49 -7.47 -4.44
C SER A 187 24.51 -7.04 -3.38
N ASP A 188 24.63 -5.73 -3.13
CA ASP A 188 25.69 -5.17 -2.26
C ASP A 188 25.14 -4.50 -0.99
N ARG A 189 23.83 -4.20 -0.92
CA ARG A 189 23.23 -3.49 0.22
C ARG A 189 21.79 -3.94 0.49
N ASP A 190 21.61 -4.84 1.47
CA ASP A 190 20.31 -5.34 1.96
C ASP A 190 19.23 -4.27 2.18
N ARG A 191 19.63 -3.02 2.48
CA ARG A 191 18.71 -1.90 2.74
C ARG A 191 18.02 -1.36 1.49
N ALA A 192 18.60 -1.53 0.30
CA ALA A 192 18.05 -1.04 -0.96
C ALA A 192 17.17 -2.08 -1.68
N SER A 193 17.30 -3.36 -1.33
CA SER A 193 16.45 -4.45 -1.84
C SER A 193 14.96 -4.17 -1.60
N LEU A 194 14.17 -4.28 -2.67
CA LEU A 194 12.72 -4.14 -2.56
C LEU A 194 12.04 -5.47 -2.28
N CYS A 195 12.55 -6.56 -2.85
CA CYS A 195 12.22 -7.93 -2.46
C CYS A 195 13.26 -8.41 -1.45
N VAL A 196 12.86 -8.49 -0.18
CA VAL A 196 13.76 -8.77 0.95
C VAL A 196 13.69 -10.23 1.33
N HIS A 197 14.84 -10.88 1.54
CA HIS A 197 14.94 -12.27 1.98
C HIS A 197 15.87 -12.35 3.19
N THR A 198 15.36 -12.83 4.31
CA THR A 198 16.15 -13.06 5.53
C THR A 198 15.79 -14.42 6.13
N VAL A 199 16.58 -14.89 7.09
CA VAL A 199 16.36 -16.20 7.73
C VAL A 199 15.00 -16.29 8.44
N PHE A 200 14.51 -15.20 9.05
CA PHE A 200 13.30 -15.21 9.88
C PHE A 200 12.11 -14.45 9.28
N GLY A 201 12.24 -13.95 8.05
CA GLY A 201 11.22 -13.14 7.40
C GLY A 201 11.70 -12.52 6.10
N GLY A 202 10.93 -11.57 5.58
CA GLY A 202 11.22 -10.92 4.32
C GLY A 202 9.94 -10.49 3.64
N THR A 203 9.99 -10.28 2.32
CA THR A 203 8.79 -10.02 1.53
C THR A 203 7.91 -11.27 1.51
N VAL A 204 6.83 -11.27 2.27
CA VAL A 204 5.91 -12.42 2.40
C VAL A 204 4.69 -12.30 1.49
N SER A 205 4.45 -11.12 0.93
CA SER A 205 3.46 -10.95 -0.12
C SER A 205 3.72 -9.69 -0.93
N SER A 206 3.22 -9.67 -2.16
CA SER A 206 3.20 -8.46 -2.99
C SER A 206 1.81 -8.22 -3.55
N THR A 207 1.38 -6.96 -3.59
CA THR A 207 0.06 -6.54 -4.07
C THR A 207 0.22 -5.42 -5.07
N ILE A 208 -0.43 -5.50 -6.22
CA ILE A 208 -0.55 -4.41 -7.19
C ILE A 208 -2.04 -4.20 -7.47
N PHE A 209 -2.51 -2.96 -7.44
CA PHE A 209 -3.84 -2.64 -7.93
C PHE A 209 -3.84 -1.38 -8.79
N ALA A 210 -4.84 -1.28 -9.66
CA ALA A 210 -5.10 -0.12 -10.48
C ALA A 210 -6.59 0.18 -10.51
N LEU A 211 -6.96 1.44 -10.30
CA LEU A 211 -8.34 1.91 -10.34
C LEU A 211 -8.56 2.74 -11.60
N SER A 212 -9.40 2.22 -12.50
CA SER A 212 -9.81 2.93 -13.72
C SER A 212 -10.63 4.15 -13.32
N ASN A 213 -10.42 5.24 -14.06
CA ASN A 213 -11.15 6.49 -13.87
C ASN A 213 -12.46 6.57 -14.67
N ALA A 214 -12.73 5.55 -15.48
CA ALA A 214 -13.88 5.50 -16.39
C ALA A 214 -14.76 4.28 -16.15
N ASP A 215 -14.19 3.07 -16.09
CA ASP A 215 -14.94 1.82 -15.94
C ASP A 215 -14.35 0.95 -14.81
N PRO A 216 -15.08 0.75 -13.70
CA PRO A 216 -14.66 -0.15 -12.63
C PRO A 216 -14.41 -1.60 -13.09
N GLN A 217 -14.94 -2.03 -14.23
CA GLN A 217 -14.63 -3.34 -14.83
C GLN A 217 -13.22 -3.42 -15.41
N GLU A 218 -12.53 -2.30 -15.57
CA GLU A 218 -11.11 -2.24 -15.92
C GLU A 218 -10.19 -2.22 -14.70
N ASN A 219 -10.75 -2.22 -13.48
CA ASN A 219 -9.93 -2.34 -12.27
C ASN A 219 -9.11 -3.62 -12.31
N VAL A 220 -7.86 -3.51 -11.88
CA VAL A 220 -6.89 -4.61 -11.81
C VAL A 220 -6.48 -4.83 -10.37
N LEU A 221 -6.40 -6.10 -9.96
CA LEU A 221 -5.83 -6.50 -8.67
C LEU A 221 -4.98 -7.75 -8.84
N LEU A 222 -3.68 -7.62 -8.62
CA LEU A 222 -2.71 -8.69 -8.66
C LEU A 222 -2.14 -8.94 -7.27
N TYR A 223 -2.01 -10.21 -6.90
CA TYR A 223 -1.44 -10.59 -5.61
C TYR A 223 -0.52 -11.81 -5.74
N ALA A 224 0.63 -11.74 -5.09
CA ALA A 224 1.58 -12.84 -4.92
C ALA A 224 1.64 -13.22 -3.42
N PRO A 225 1.24 -14.44 -3.02
CA PRO A 225 1.30 -14.93 -1.64
C PRO A 225 2.72 -15.38 -1.25
N GLY A 226 3.71 -14.52 -1.49
CA GLY A 226 5.12 -14.79 -1.26
C GLY A 226 6.01 -13.71 -1.85
N PRO A 227 7.35 -13.88 -1.79
CA PRO A 227 8.28 -12.98 -2.45
C PRO A 227 8.01 -12.96 -3.96
N PRO A 228 7.77 -11.79 -4.58
CA PRO A 228 7.39 -11.73 -5.99
C PRO A 228 8.51 -12.17 -6.95
N CYS A 229 9.76 -12.29 -6.51
CA CYS A 229 10.85 -12.80 -7.35
C CYS A 229 10.71 -14.31 -7.64
N THR A 230 10.13 -15.08 -6.72
CA THR A 230 9.92 -16.53 -6.84
C THR A 230 8.45 -16.93 -6.86
N THR A 231 7.55 -16.01 -6.57
CA THR A 231 6.11 -16.24 -6.51
C THR A 231 5.41 -15.46 -7.62
N ALA A 232 4.65 -16.17 -8.46
CA ALA A 232 3.87 -15.53 -9.52
C ALA A 232 2.71 -14.70 -8.94
N TYR A 233 2.43 -13.56 -9.57
CA TYR A 233 1.20 -12.82 -9.32
C TYR A 233 0.00 -13.58 -9.89
N ARG A 234 -1.09 -13.59 -9.15
CA ARG A 234 -2.40 -14.08 -9.59
C ARG A 234 -3.37 -12.91 -9.63
N ALA A 235 -4.31 -12.93 -10.58
CA ALA A 235 -5.36 -11.93 -10.68
C ALA A 235 -6.47 -12.23 -9.67
N TYR A 236 -6.96 -11.16 -9.04
CA TYR A 236 -8.12 -11.12 -8.15
C TYR A 236 -9.09 -10.02 -8.61
N ASP A 237 -9.14 -9.82 -9.93
CA ASP A 237 -9.91 -8.77 -10.58
C ASP A 237 -11.41 -8.90 -10.26
N GLU A 238 -11.93 -10.13 -10.16
CA GLU A 238 -13.32 -10.38 -9.78
C GLU A 238 -13.65 -9.73 -8.42
N ALA A 239 -12.73 -9.80 -7.44
CA ALA A 239 -12.95 -9.18 -6.14
C ALA A 239 -13.00 -7.65 -6.25
N ILE A 240 -12.05 -7.02 -6.96
CA ILE A 240 -11.98 -5.55 -7.05
C ILE A 240 -13.06 -4.95 -7.95
N ARG A 241 -13.47 -5.65 -9.00
CA ARG A 241 -14.54 -5.20 -9.93
C ARG A 241 -15.94 -5.28 -9.31
N ARG A 242 -16.10 -5.98 -8.18
CA ARG A 242 -17.31 -5.91 -7.35
C ARG A 242 -17.45 -4.57 -6.61
N LEU A 243 -16.38 -3.79 -6.45
CA LEU A 243 -16.47 -2.44 -5.92
C LEU A 243 -17.15 -1.55 -6.96
N ARG A 244 -18.49 -1.49 -6.90
CA ARG A 244 -19.26 -0.50 -7.66
C ARG A 244 -18.90 0.87 -7.11
N THR A 245 -18.04 1.61 -7.79
CA THR A 245 -17.86 3.03 -7.51
C THR A 245 -19.18 3.70 -7.86
N SER A 246 -19.97 4.03 -6.85
CA SER A 246 -21.08 4.97 -7.06
C SER A 246 -20.43 6.26 -7.54
N GLY A 247 -20.71 6.66 -8.78
CA GLY A 247 -20.26 7.93 -9.35
C GLY A 247 -20.68 9.12 -8.51
#